data_AF-A0A9P0PF56-F1
#
_entry.id   AF-A0A9P0PF56-F1
#
_cell.length_a   1.000
_cell.length_b   1.000
_cell.length_c   1.000
_cell.angle_alpha   90.00
_cell.angle_beta   90.00
_cell.angle_gamma   90.00
#
_symmetry.space_group_name_H-M   'P 1'
#
loop_
_entity.id
_entity.type
_entity.pdbx_description
1 polymer ?
#
loop_
_entity_poly.entity_id
_entity_poly.type
_entity_poly.pdbx_seq_one_letter_code
_entity_poly.pdbx_strand_id
1 'polypeptide(L)'
;MLFFAGEVSVAYHRGLPQITVPLPSRKERCRFTLKPITNTVGDFLEMLKKEDKGIDRATCMTKDGVRIAASNTVETLLDDDFKLVINDQSYNVSTPKQERLTGEEVQRVADIKTIVSQLYEALHIQEHEVSKEKELVMHLEQIQQELLPLEQVIGC
;
A
#
# COMPACT_ATOMS: atom_id res chain seq x y z
N MET A 1 -25.35 -22.52 -19.89
CA MET A 1 -25.70 -21.46 -18.93
C MET A 1 -24.58 -20.43 -19.01
N LEU A 2 -24.81 -19.32 -19.70
CA LEU A 2 -23.80 -18.30 -19.95
C LEU A 2 -23.63 -17.47 -18.67
N PHE A 3 -22.51 -17.65 -17.98
CA PHE A 3 -22.11 -16.78 -16.89
C PHE A 3 -21.81 -15.39 -17.48
N PHE A 4 -22.42 -14.34 -16.93
CA PHE A 4 -21.95 -12.97 -17.14
C PHE A 4 -20.51 -12.89 -16.62
N ALA A 5 -19.52 -13.12 -17.49
CA ALA A 5 -18.12 -12.90 -17.17
C ALA A 5 -17.92 -11.38 -17.10
N GLY A 6 -18.15 -10.81 -15.92
CA GLY A 6 -17.78 -9.44 -15.64
C GLY A 6 -16.29 -9.26 -15.91
N GLU A 7 -15.92 -8.22 -16.64
CA GLU A 7 -14.52 -7.94 -16.92
C GLU A 7 -13.85 -7.33 -15.68
N VAL A 8 -12.61 -7.73 -15.41
CA VAL A 8 -11.76 -7.06 -14.41
C VAL A 8 -11.07 -5.91 -15.11
N SER A 9 -11.19 -4.70 -14.56
CA SER A 9 -10.62 -3.49 -15.17
C SER A 9 -9.78 -2.71 -14.16
N VAL A 10 -8.67 -2.13 -14.63
CA VAL A 10 -7.81 -1.27 -13.83
C VAL A 10 -7.94 0.17 -14.34
N ALA A 11 -8.15 1.11 -13.43
CA ALA A 11 -8.18 2.53 -13.73
C ALA A 11 -7.38 3.31 -12.67
N TYR A 12 -6.76 4.41 -13.06
CA TYR A 12 -6.09 5.30 -12.10
C TYR A 12 -7.01 6.43 -11.71
N HIS A 13 -7.18 6.64 -10.40
CA HIS A 13 -7.89 7.79 -9.87
C HIS A 13 -7.00 8.49 -8.84
N ARG A 14 -6.66 9.76 -9.11
CA ARG A 14 -5.77 10.58 -8.26
C ARG A 14 -4.43 9.89 -7.97
N GLY A 15 -3.85 9.24 -8.99
CA GLY A 15 -2.56 8.54 -8.88
C GLY A 15 -2.61 7.18 -8.18
N LEU A 16 -3.78 6.74 -7.70
CA LEU A 16 -3.94 5.41 -7.10
C LEU A 16 -4.62 4.45 -8.08
N PRO A 17 -4.09 3.23 -8.26
CA PRO A 17 -4.74 2.20 -9.04
C PRO A 17 -6.01 1.71 -8.33
N GLN A 18 -7.08 1.63 -9.12
CA GLN A 18 -8.38 1.11 -8.74
C GLN A 18 -8.68 -0.13 -9.59
N ILE A 19 -8.68 -1.30 -8.96
CA ILE A 19 -9.01 -2.56 -9.62
C ILE A 19 -10.48 -2.86 -9.35
N THR A 20 -11.28 -2.99 -10.41
CA THR A 20 -12.69 -3.35 -10.32
C THR A 20 -12.85 -4.83 -10.65
N VAL A 21 -13.37 -5.60 -9.69
CA VAL A 21 -13.48 -7.06 -9.76
C VAL A 21 -14.94 -7.48 -9.57
N PRO A 22 -15.49 -8.35 -10.43
CA PRO A 22 -16.79 -8.97 -10.18
C PRO A 22 -16.67 -10.00 -9.04
N LEU A 23 -17.42 -9.80 -7.96
CA LEU A 23 -17.40 -10.69 -6.80
C LEU A 23 -18.40 -11.85 -7.00
N PRO A 24 -17.97 -13.12 -6.87
CA PRO A 24 -18.77 -14.28 -7.24
C PRO A 24 -20.05 -14.45 -6.42
N SER A 25 -20.02 -14.17 -5.12
CA SER A 25 -21.19 -14.42 -4.26
C SER A 25 -22.20 -13.28 -4.26
N ARG A 26 -21.75 -12.04 -4.47
CA ARG A 26 -22.61 -10.85 -4.38
C ARG A 26 -23.24 -10.42 -5.70
N LYS A 27 -22.78 -10.97 -6.85
CA LYS A 27 -23.21 -10.56 -8.20
C LYS A 27 -23.08 -9.06 -8.47
N GLU A 28 -22.12 -8.42 -7.80
CA GLU A 28 -21.80 -7.00 -7.96
C GLU A 28 -20.31 -6.83 -8.32
N ARG A 29 -19.97 -5.65 -8.84
CA ARG A 29 -18.57 -5.28 -9.08
C ARG A 29 -18.08 -4.46 -7.90
N CYS A 30 -17.02 -4.90 -7.26
CA CYS A 30 -16.38 -4.16 -6.18
C CYS A 30 -15.08 -3.53 -6.68
N ARG A 31 -14.78 -2.34 -6.17
CA ARG A 31 -13.61 -1.55 -6.56
C ARG A 31 -12.63 -1.46 -5.40
N PHE A 32 -11.41 -1.89 -5.63
CA PHE A 32 -10.31 -1.91 -4.67
C PHE A 32 -9.31 -0.82 -5.02
N THR A 33 -9.11 0.14 -4.12
CA THR A 33 -8.08 1.18 -4.27
C THR A 33 -6.82 0.72 -3.57
N LEU A 34 -5.70 0.67 -4.29
CA LEU A 34 -4.43 0.14 -3.81
C LEU A 34 -3.37 1.25 -3.78
N LYS A 35 -2.43 1.16 -2.85
CA LYS A 35 -1.22 2.01 -2.80
C LYS A 35 -0.08 1.28 -3.51
N PRO A 36 0.40 1.75 -4.69
CA PRO A 36 1.35 1.00 -5.52
C PRO A 36 2.62 0.55 -4.79
N ILE A 37 3.17 1.43 -3.95
CA ILE A 37 4.46 1.24 -3.28
C ILE A 37 4.31 0.38 -2.02
N THR A 38 3.28 0.65 -1.21
CA THR A 38 3.15 0.02 0.12
C THR A 38 2.26 -1.21 0.13
N ASN A 39 1.35 -1.36 -0.82
CA ASN A 39 0.53 -2.56 -0.92
C ASN A 39 1.21 -3.61 -1.80
N THR A 40 1.02 -4.86 -1.41
CA THR A 40 1.49 -6.04 -2.10
C THR A 40 0.35 -6.77 -2.82
N VAL A 41 0.72 -7.71 -3.70
CA VAL A 41 -0.23 -8.67 -4.27
C VAL A 41 -0.97 -9.42 -3.17
N GLY A 42 -0.28 -9.79 -2.08
CA GLY A 42 -0.88 -10.42 -0.90
C GLY A 42 -2.01 -9.58 -0.31
N ASP A 43 -1.74 -8.29 -0.04
CA ASP A 43 -2.75 -7.38 0.51
C ASP A 43 -3.99 -7.29 -0.38
N PHE A 44 -3.80 -7.21 -1.70
CA PHE A 44 -4.90 -7.18 -2.66
C PHE A 44 -5.74 -8.46 -2.62
N LEU A 45 -5.10 -9.63 -2.59
CA LEU A 45 -5.80 -10.91 -2.52
C LEU A 45 -6.51 -11.10 -1.17
N GLU A 46 -5.93 -10.61 -0.07
CA GLU A 46 -6.58 -10.61 1.23
C GLU A 46 -7.80 -9.68 1.28
N MET A 47 -7.71 -8.49 0.66
CA MET A 47 -8.86 -7.59 0.52
C MET A 47 -10.01 -8.24 -0.24
N LEU A 48 -9.73 -8.99 -1.31
CA LEU A 48 -10.75 -9.75 -2.05
C LEU A 48 -11.44 -10.78 -1.16
N LYS A 49 -10.68 -11.61 -0.45
CA LYS A 49 -11.21 -12.64 0.48
C LYS A 49 -11.93 -12.06 1.68
N LYS A 50 -11.54 -10.86 2.11
CA LYS A 50 -12.20 -10.15 3.21
C LYS A 50 -13.57 -9.65 2.77
N GLU A 51 -13.67 -9.11 1.56
CA GLU A 51 -14.91 -8.55 1.01
C GLU A 51 -15.90 -9.64 0.59
N ASP A 52 -15.44 -10.70 -0.07
CA ASP A 52 -16.26 -11.83 -0.47
C ASP A 52 -15.79 -13.15 0.17
N LYS A 53 -16.60 -13.67 1.09
CA LYS A 53 -16.35 -14.94 1.78
C LYS A 53 -16.54 -16.17 0.90
N GLY A 54 -17.10 -16.04 -0.29
CA GLY A 54 -17.14 -17.11 -1.29
C GLY A 54 -15.83 -17.26 -2.08
N ILE A 55 -14.83 -16.42 -1.83
CA ILE A 55 -13.50 -16.55 -2.44
C ILE A 55 -12.62 -17.41 -1.53
N ASP A 56 -12.50 -18.68 -1.87
CA ASP A 56 -11.60 -19.62 -1.16
C ASP A 56 -10.16 -19.43 -1.64
N ARG A 57 -9.98 -19.34 -2.97
CA ARG A 57 -8.68 -19.26 -3.62
C ARG A 57 -8.64 -18.04 -4.53
N ALA A 58 -7.63 -17.20 -4.35
CA ALA A 58 -7.32 -16.11 -5.26
C ALA A 58 -5.82 -16.05 -5.50
N THR A 59 -5.41 -15.86 -6.76
CA THR A 59 -4.00 -15.71 -7.13
C THR A 59 -3.83 -14.83 -8.36
N CYS A 60 -2.73 -14.10 -8.42
CA CYS A 60 -2.29 -13.42 -9.63
C CYS A 60 -1.27 -14.30 -10.38
N MET A 61 -1.31 -14.27 -11.70
CA MET A 61 -0.44 -15.02 -12.61
C MET A 61 0.00 -14.13 -13.77
N THR A 62 1.17 -14.36 -14.34
CA THR A 62 1.57 -13.75 -15.61
C THR A 62 0.69 -14.28 -16.76
N LYS A 63 0.76 -13.63 -17.93
CA LYS A 63 0.06 -14.14 -19.13
C LYS A 63 0.45 -15.58 -19.48
N ASP A 64 1.71 -15.94 -19.23
CA ASP A 64 2.28 -17.28 -19.45
C ASP A 64 1.88 -18.31 -18.38
N GLY A 65 1.12 -17.90 -17.37
CA GLY A 65 0.61 -18.80 -16.32
C GLY A 65 1.56 -19.01 -15.14
N VAL A 66 2.63 -18.23 -15.03
CA VAL A 66 3.52 -18.26 -13.86
C VAL A 66 2.88 -17.51 -12.70
N ARG A 67 2.86 -18.10 -11.51
CA ARG A 67 2.30 -17.46 -10.31
C ARG A 67 3.15 -16.26 -9.88
N ILE A 68 2.50 -15.12 -9.65
CA ILE A 68 3.14 -13.91 -9.12
C ILE A 68 3.18 -14.02 -7.59
N ALA A 69 4.32 -13.69 -6.98
CA ALA A 69 4.52 -13.85 -5.55
C ALA A 69 3.67 -12.84 -4.76
N ALA A 70 3.20 -13.25 -3.58
CA ALA A 70 2.39 -12.39 -2.72
C ALA A 70 3.16 -11.14 -2.22
N SER A 71 4.49 -11.22 -2.13
CA SER A 71 5.36 -10.12 -1.70
C SER A 71 5.65 -9.08 -2.78
N ASN A 72 5.30 -9.33 -4.05
CA ASN A 72 5.44 -8.32 -5.10
C ASN A 72 4.57 -7.10 -4.78
N THR A 73 5.10 -5.90 -5.03
CA THR A 73 4.34 -4.66 -4.86
C THR A 73 3.27 -4.56 -5.95
N VAL A 74 2.20 -3.83 -5.65
CA VAL A 74 1.15 -3.53 -6.65
C VAL A 74 1.74 -2.75 -7.82
N GLU A 75 2.75 -1.90 -7.60
CA GLU A 75 3.48 -1.24 -8.68
C GLU A 75 4.09 -2.25 -9.67
N THR A 76 4.87 -3.21 -9.19
CA THR A 76 5.47 -4.25 -10.07
C THR A 76 4.44 -5.18 -10.71
N LEU A 77 3.29 -5.40 -10.05
CA LEU A 77 2.18 -6.17 -10.64
C LEU A 77 1.56 -5.44 -11.85
N LEU A 78 1.51 -4.11 -11.81
CA LEU A 78 0.84 -3.30 -12.82
C LEU A 78 1.74 -2.89 -13.99
N ASP A 79 3.03 -3.22 -13.94
CA ASP A 79 3.98 -3.03 -15.04
C ASP A 79 3.59 -3.81 -16.31
N ASP A 80 3.02 -5.01 -16.11
CA ASP A 80 2.59 -5.91 -17.18
C ASP A 80 1.14 -6.35 -16.97
N ASP A 81 0.48 -6.69 -18.07
CA ASP A 81 -0.82 -7.35 -18.01
C ASP A 81 -0.69 -8.71 -17.31
N PHE A 82 -1.67 -9.02 -16.46
CA PHE A 82 -1.67 -10.24 -15.65
C PHE A 82 -3.02 -10.95 -15.70
N LYS A 83 -3.07 -12.15 -15.13
CA LYS A 83 -4.28 -12.94 -14.94
C LYS A 83 -4.64 -12.97 -13.46
N LEU A 84 -5.86 -12.56 -13.15
CA LEU A 84 -6.45 -12.75 -11.82
C LEU A 84 -7.28 -14.03 -11.85
N VAL A 85 -6.94 -15.00 -11.00
CA VAL A 85 -7.68 -16.25 -10.86
C VAL A 85 -8.40 -16.25 -9.53
N ILE A 86 -9.73 -16.32 -9.55
CA ILE A 86 -10.61 -16.40 -8.38
C ILE A 86 -11.36 -17.73 -8.46
N ASN A 87 -11.13 -18.60 -7.49
CA ASN A 87 -11.59 -19.99 -7.45
C ASN A 87 -11.20 -20.74 -8.74
N ASP A 88 -12.17 -20.95 -9.63
CA ASP A 88 -12.01 -21.64 -10.92
C ASP A 88 -12.18 -20.69 -12.12
N GLN A 89 -12.36 -19.38 -11.87
CA GLN A 89 -12.53 -18.38 -12.91
C GLN A 89 -11.26 -17.56 -13.10
N SER A 90 -10.84 -17.41 -14.36
CA SER A 90 -9.68 -16.62 -14.75
C SER A 90 -10.10 -15.37 -15.50
N TYR A 91 -9.55 -14.24 -15.11
CA TYR A 91 -9.77 -12.93 -15.70
C TYR A 91 -8.45 -12.39 -16.24
N ASN A 92 -8.43 -12.04 -17.52
CA ASN A 92 -7.31 -11.29 -18.09
C ASN A 92 -7.45 -9.83 -17.68
N VAL A 93 -6.42 -9.28 -17.05
CA VAL A 93 -6.39 -7.91 -16.56
C VAL A 93 -5.44 -7.12 -17.43
N SER A 94 -5.99 -6.18 -18.19
CA SER A 94 -5.18 -5.23 -18.98
C SER A 94 -4.80 -4.06 -18.09
N THR A 95 -3.50 -3.84 -17.89
CA THR A 95 -3.01 -2.75 -17.05
C THR A 95 -2.84 -1.50 -17.92
N PRO A 96 -3.43 -0.35 -17.54
CA PRO A 96 -3.14 0.88 -18.24
C PRO A 96 -1.68 1.22 -17.98
N LYS A 97 -0.86 1.26 -19.04
CA LYS A 97 0.55 1.63 -18.96
C LYS A 97 0.64 3.02 -18.33
N GLN A 98 1.07 3.09 -17.06
CA GLN A 98 1.50 4.37 -16.52
C GLN A 98 2.74 4.77 -17.31
N GLU A 99 2.73 5.98 -17.86
CA GLU A 99 3.99 6.64 -18.16
C GLU A 99 4.75 6.69 -16.83
N ARG A 100 5.79 5.85 -16.73
CA ARG A 100 6.70 5.91 -15.60
C ARG A 100 7.24 7.33 -15.61
N LEU A 101 6.95 8.07 -14.54
CA LEU A 101 7.58 9.35 -14.30
C LEU A 101 9.08 9.11 -14.42
N THR A 102 9.72 9.85 -15.30
CA THR A 102 11.17 9.81 -15.46
C THR A 102 11.85 10.08 -14.11
N GLY A 103 13.07 9.61 -13.90
CA GLY A 103 13.79 9.85 -12.63
C GLY A 103 13.83 11.34 -12.24
N GLU A 104 13.83 12.23 -13.24
CA GLU A 104 13.74 13.69 -13.07
C GLU A 104 12.37 14.16 -12.55
N GLU A 105 11.28 13.52 -12.97
CA GLU A 105 9.93 13.83 -12.47
C GLU A 105 9.72 13.32 -11.05
N VAL A 106 10.28 12.16 -10.71
CA VAL A 106 10.30 11.66 -9.33
C VAL A 106 11.06 12.61 -8.41
N GLN A 107 12.23 13.09 -8.85
CA GLN A 107 13.00 14.07 -8.09
C GLN A 107 12.23 15.38 -7.91
N ARG A 108 11.60 15.91 -8.96
CA ARG A 108 10.78 17.13 -8.86
C ARG A 108 9.63 16.98 -7.87
N VAL A 109 8.95 15.83 -7.84
CA VAL A 109 7.87 15.59 -6.87
C VAL A 109 8.41 15.47 -5.44
N ALA A 110 9.58 14.86 -5.25
CA ALA A 110 10.26 14.81 -3.95
C ALA A 110 10.64 16.21 -3.46
N ASP A 111 11.13 17.07 -4.35
CA ASP A 111 11.47 18.46 -4.03
C ASP A 111 10.21 19.24 -3.62
N ILE A 112 9.11 19.11 -4.35
CA ILE A 112 7.82 19.72 -3.99
C ILE A 112 7.34 19.23 -2.62
N LYS A 113 7.44 17.93 -2.35
CA LYS A 113 7.05 17.36 -1.06
C LYS A 113 7.89 17.93 0.09
N THR A 114 9.19 18.10 -0.13
CA THR A 114 10.11 18.73 0.84
C THR A 114 9.68 20.17 1.13
N ILE A 115 9.36 20.94 0.10
CA ILE A 115 8.90 22.34 0.26
C ILE A 115 7.57 22.39 1.02
N VAL A 116 6.63 21.51 0.70
CA VAL A 116 5.34 21.43 1.42
C VAL A 116 5.56 21.04 2.88
N SER A 117 6.45 20.09 3.17
CA SER A 117 6.82 19.73 4.54
C SER A 117 7.46 20.90 5.28
N GLN A 118 8.40 21.62 4.66
CA GLN A 118 9.02 22.82 5.24
C GLN A 118 7.99 23.92 5.53
N LEU A 119 7.03 24.11 4.62
CA LEU A 119 5.94 25.07 4.84
C LEU A 119 5.03 24.63 5.99
N TYR A 120 4.68 23.35 6.05
CA TYR A 120 3.85 22.80 7.11
C TYR A 120 4.54 22.94 8.47
N GLU A 121 5.83 22.60 8.55
CA GLU A 121 6.67 22.85 9.71
C GLU A 121 6.67 24.34 10.05
N ALA A 122 7.00 25.23 9.12
CA ALA A 122 7.03 26.68 9.35
C ALA A 122 5.71 27.23 9.94
N LEU A 123 4.57 26.71 9.47
CA LEU A 123 3.25 27.10 9.95
C LEU A 123 2.89 26.51 11.33
N HIS A 124 3.44 25.35 11.68
CA HIS A 124 3.11 24.60 12.91
C HIS A 124 4.32 24.44 13.86
N ILE A 125 5.37 25.27 13.69
CA ILE A 125 6.63 25.20 14.44
C ILE A 125 6.36 25.24 15.95
N GLN A 126 5.46 26.09 16.43
CA GLN A 126 5.21 26.21 17.87
C GLN A 126 4.57 24.96 18.49
N GLU A 127 3.60 24.34 17.81
CA GLU A 127 3.00 23.09 18.28
C GLU A 127 4.01 21.93 18.21
N HIS A 128 4.82 21.89 17.15
CA HIS A 128 5.89 20.90 17.00
C HIS A 128 7.01 21.05 18.03
N GLU A 129 7.44 22.27 18.35
CA GLU A 129 8.46 22.56 19.37
C GLU A 129 7.99 22.13 20.76
N VAL A 130 6.75 22.50 21.13
CA VAL A 130 6.16 22.11 22.43
C VAL A 130 5.98 20.59 22.52
N SER A 131 5.57 19.94 21.43
CA SER A 131 5.41 18.48 21.42
C SER A 131 6.77 17.76 21.53
N LYS A 132 7.78 18.22 20.79
CA LYS A 132 9.15 17.66 20.87
C LYS A 132 9.78 17.91 22.22
N GLU A 133 9.60 19.09 22.82
CA GLU A 133 10.11 19.39 24.16
C GLU A 133 9.55 18.41 25.18
N LYS A 134 8.23 18.16 25.17
CA LYS A 134 7.61 17.17 26.05
C LYS A 134 8.15 15.76 25.84
N GLU A 135 8.30 15.34 24.59
CA GLU A 135 8.82 14.01 24.26
C GLU A 135 10.27 13.81 24.71
N LEU A 136 11.11 14.84 24.54
CA LEU A 136 12.51 14.85 24.98
C LEU A 136 12.63 14.85 26.50
N VAL A 137 11.78 15.60 27.20
CA VAL A 137 11.71 15.59 28.68
C VAL A 137 11.31 14.19 29.17
N MET A 138 10.30 13.57 28.57
CA MET A 138 9.91 12.21 28.92
C MET A 138 11.03 11.19 28.69
N HIS A 139 11.75 11.30 27.57
CA HIS A 139 12.91 10.45 27.31
C HIS A 139 14.03 10.67 28.33
N LEU A 140 14.30 11.92 28.71
CA LEU A 140 15.29 12.24 29.75
C LEU A 140 14.89 11.65 31.10
N GLU A 141 13.64 11.80 31.51
CA GLU A 141 13.12 11.21 32.74
C GLU A 141 13.24 9.68 32.73
N GLN A 142 12.93 9.04 31.60
CA GLN A 142 13.06 7.60 31.45
C GLN A 142 14.53 7.16 31.57
N ILE A 143 15.44 7.82 30.86
CA ILE A 143 16.88 7.51 30.90
C ILE A 143 17.43 7.75 32.32
N GLN A 144 17.00 8.79 33.02
CA GLN A 144 17.37 9.02 34.41
C GLN A 144 16.87 7.90 35.33
N GLN A 145 15.63 7.42 35.14
CA GLN A 145 15.12 6.27 35.88
C GLN A 145 15.89 4.98 35.59
N GLU A 146 16.35 4.78 34.37
CA GLU A 146 17.17 3.61 33.99
C GLU A 146 18.60 3.71 34.52
N LEU A 147 19.15 4.92 34.69
CA LEU A 147 20.49 5.15 35.24
C LEU A 147 20.57 5.00 36.77
N LEU A 148 19.52 5.39 37.49
CA LEU A 148 19.42 5.27 38.96
C LEU A 148 19.87 3.91 39.54
N PRO A 149 19.38 2.76 39.04
CA PRO A 149 19.82 1.45 39.53
C PRO A 149 21.25 1.10 39.11
N LEU A 150 21.76 1.63 38.00
CA LEU A 150 23.12 1.37 37.52
C LEU A 150 24.16 2.15 38.33
N GLU A 151 23.86 3.39 38.71
CA GLU A 151 24.72 4.21 39.56
C GLU A 151 24.85 3.63 40.98
N GLN A 152 23.77 3.04 41.51
CA GLN A 152 23.78 2.35 42.81
C GLN A 152 24.66 1.10 42.84
N VAL A 153 24.89 0.45 41.69
CA VAL A 153 25.74 -0.75 41.57
C VAL A 153 27.22 -0.39 41.38
N ILE A 154 27.51 0.80 40.85
CA ILE A 154 28.88 1.30 40.63
C ILE A 154 29.41 2.07 41.87
N GLY A 155 28.52 2.56 42.74
CA GLY A 155 28.86 3.31 43.96
C GLY A 155 29.18 2.48 45.22
N CYS A 156 29.51 1.19 45.11
CA CYS A 156 29.96 0.33 46.21
C CYS A 156 31.39 -0.17 46.00
#